data_AF-A0A183E6T5-F1
#
_entry.id   AF-A0A183E6T5-F1
#
_cell.length_a   1.000
_cell.length_b   1.000
_cell.length_c   1.000
_cell.angle_alpha   90.00
_cell.angle_beta   90.00
_cell.angle_gamma   90.00
#
_symmetry.space_group_name_H-M   'P 1'
#
loop_
_entity.id
_entity.type
_entity.pdbx_description
1 polymer ?
#
loop_
_entity_poly.entity_id
_entity_poly.type
_entity_poly.pdbx_seq_one_letter_code
_entity_poly.pdbx_strand_id
1 'polypeptide(L)'
;MNLFNVNVTQKCLIAECWIPTADVPHIRDSLDTTSMGVGDSVAPSFLYEVGCSQIPPTYFRLNKFTHSFQMIVDSYGIATYREINPAPWTIITFPFLFAVMFGDAGHGLIMFLAALALILVENRIKPDDEVAIILGTFFGGRYVILMMGLFSIYTGLIYNDFYSRSMNLFGSSWCSPYKYLNNTNIFV
;
A
#
# COMPACT_ATOMS: atom_id res chain seq x y z
N MET A 1 -25.42 18.17 -10.51
CA MET A 1 -25.50 18.15 -11.98
C MET A 1 -24.88 19.39 -12.65
N ASN A 2 -24.03 20.17 -11.97
CA ASN A 2 -23.55 21.46 -12.48
C ASN A 2 -22.47 21.34 -13.59
N LEU A 3 -21.86 20.16 -13.74
CA LEU A 3 -20.83 19.85 -14.76
C LEU A 3 -21.43 19.26 -16.06
N PHE A 4 -22.75 19.06 -16.11
CA PHE A 4 -23.42 18.49 -17.28
C PHE A 4 -23.79 19.61 -18.25
N ASN A 5 -23.61 19.36 -19.53
CA ASN A 5 -24.07 20.28 -20.56
C ASN A 5 -25.57 20.06 -20.81
N VAL A 6 -26.35 21.14 -20.82
CA VAL A 6 -27.80 21.08 -20.99
C VAL A 6 -28.13 21.31 -22.46
N ASN A 7 -28.72 20.31 -23.11
CA ASN A 7 -29.30 20.51 -24.43
C ASN A 7 -30.73 21.04 -24.29
N VAL A 8 -30.87 22.36 -24.50
CA VAL A 8 -32.14 23.10 -24.37
C VAL A 8 -33.22 22.59 -25.33
N THR A 9 -32.82 22.05 -26.50
CA THR A 9 -33.78 21.61 -27.53
C THR A 9 -34.42 20.25 -27.24
N GLN A 10 -33.69 19.33 -26.62
CA GLN A 10 -34.17 17.96 -26.36
C GLN A 10 -34.47 17.68 -24.88
N LYS A 11 -34.38 18.70 -24.01
CA LYS A 11 -34.47 18.54 -22.54
C LYS A 11 -33.57 17.38 -22.04
N CYS A 12 -32.39 17.25 -22.62
CA CYS A 12 -31.44 16.16 -22.34
C CYS A 12 -30.16 16.72 -21.71
N LEU A 13 -29.55 15.94 -20.80
CA LEU A 13 -28.27 16.25 -20.18
C LEU A 13 -27.18 15.42 -20.85
N ILE A 14 -26.11 16.09 -21.28
CA ILE A 14 -24.94 15.47 -21.91
C ILE A 14 -23.77 15.61 -20.94
N ALA A 15 -23.06 14.52 -20.67
CA ALA A 15 -21.79 14.54 -19.94
C ALA A 15 -20.74 13.73 -20.66
N GLU A 16 -19.52 14.25 -20.62
CA GLU A 16 -18.31 13.58 -21.06
C GLU A 16 -17.55 13.14 -19.81
N CYS A 17 -17.12 11.88 -19.76
CA CYS A 17 -16.38 11.35 -18.63
C CYS A 17 -15.35 10.31 -19.09
N TRP A 18 -14.29 10.17 -18.31
CA TRP A 18 -13.27 9.14 -18.52
C TRP A 18 -13.71 7.85 -17.85
N ILE A 19 -13.73 6.75 -18.62
CA ILE A 19 -14.16 5.44 -18.15
C ILE A 19 -13.06 4.42 -18.50
N PRO A 20 -12.64 3.54 -17.57
CA PRO A 20 -11.78 2.42 -17.91
C PRO A 20 -12.49 1.49 -18.90
N THR A 21 -11.84 1.16 -20.01
CA THR A 21 -12.42 0.30 -21.07
C THR A 21 -12.96 -1.04 -20.54
N ALA A 22 -12.35 -1.57 -19.49
CA ALA A 22 -12.79 -2.82 -18.84
C ALA A 22 -14.13 -2.71 -18.10
N ASP A 23 -14.56 -1.51 -17.68
CA ASP A 23 -15.77 -1.27 -16.89
C ASP A 23 -16.94 -0.72 -17.72
N VAL A 24 -16.72 -0.45 -19.02
CA VAL A 24 -17.74 -0.05 -20.00
C VAL A 24 -18.96 -0.99 -20.01
N PRO A 25 -18.83 -2.33 -20.10
CA PRO A 25 -20.00 -3.21 -20.13
C PRO A 25 -20.84 -3.11 -18.86
N HIS A 26 -20.20 -3.06 -17.69
CA HIS A 26 -20.88 -2.95 -16.40
C HIS A 26 -21.70 -1.65 -16.29
N ILE A 27 -21.16 -0.54 -16.81
CA ILE A 27 -21.87 0.74 -16.81
C ILE A 27 -23.07 0.69 -17.76
N ARG A 28 -22.92 0.08 -18.95
CA ARG A 28 -24.03 -0.09 -19.90
C ARG A 28 -25.17 -0.91 -19.29
N ASP A 29 -24.85 -2.04 -18.65
CA ASP A 29 -25.85 -2.89 -17.99
C ASP A 29 -26.59 -2.13 -16.86
N SER A 30 -25.86 -1.31 -16.11
CA SER A 30 -26.43 -0.49 -15.03
C SER A 30 -27.37 0.61 -15.56
N LEU A 31 -27.02 1.22 -16.71
CA LEU A 31 -27.84 2.22 -17.39
C LEU A 31 -29.11 1.59 -17.99
N ASP A 32 -29.00 0.41 -18.59
CA ASP A 32 -30.14 -0.32 -19.16
C ASP A 32 -31.11 -0.75 -18.05
N THR A 33 -30.59 -1.30 -16.95
CA THR A 33 -31.41 -1.70 -15.78
C THR A 33 -32.13 -0.50 -15.16
N THR A 34 -31.47 0.65 -15.09
CA THR A 34 -32.06 1.89 -14.56
C THR A 34 -33.11 2.45 -15.51
N SER A 35 -32.86 2.40 -16.81
CA SER A 35 -33.82 2.84 -17.84
C SER A 35 -35.09 1.99 -17.82
N MET A 36 -34.97 0.67 -17.60
CA MET A 36 -36.12 -0.22 -17.43
C MET A 36 -36.93 0.07 -16.15
N GLY A 37 -36.27 0.48 -15.06
CA GLY A 37 -36.92 0.75 -13.77
C GLY A 37 -37.71 2.06 -13.72
N VAL A 38 -37.40 3.04 -14.58
CA VAL A 38 -38.04 4.38 -14.60
C VAL A 38 -39.28 4.43 -15.50
N GLY A 39 -39.53 3.38 -16.31
CA GLY A 39 -40.68 3.26 -17.21
C GLY A 39 -40.58 4.13 -18.48
N ASP A 40 -41.51 3.94 -19.43
CA ASP A 40 -41.53 4.58 -20.78
C ASP A 40 -41.60 6.12 -20.78
N SER A 41 -41.70 6.75 -19.61
CA SER A 41 -41.84 8.21 -19.48
C SER A 41 -40.53 8.98 -19.66
N VAL A 42 -39.38 8.28 -19.63
CA VAL A 42 -38.05 8.88 -19.71
C VAL A 42 -37.24 8.20 -20.82
N ALA A 43 -36.63 8.99 -21.70
CA ALA A 43 -35.79 8.47 -22.77
C ALA A 43 -34.62 7.64 -22.19
N PRO A 44 -34.27 6.51 -22.83
CA PRO A 44 -33.21 5.63 -22.33
C PRO A 44 -31.87 6.36 -22.30
N SER A 45 -31.12 6.18 -21.22
CA SER A 45 -29.77 6.70 -21.11
C SER A 45 -28.82 5.83 -21.94
N PHE A 46 -28.07 6.43 -22.85
CA PHE A 46 -27.14 5.72 -23.73
C PHE A 46 -25.70 6.21 -23.53
N LEU A 47 -24.75 5.31 -23.75
CA LEU A 47 -23.32 5.58 -23.70
C LEU A 47 -22.73 5.49 -25.11
N TYR A 48 -21.97 6.52 -25.49
CA TYR A 48 -21.31 6.63 -26.78
C TYR A 48 -19.82 6.88 -26.59
N GLU A 49 -18.96 6.08 -27.24
CA GLU A 49 -17.52 6.27 -27.22
C GLU A 49 -17.14 7.41 -28.17
N VAL A 50 -16.53 8.47 -27.62
CA VAL A 50 -16.06 9.62 -28.38
C VAL A 50 -14.55 9.49 -28.59
N GLY A 51 -14.09 9.63 -29.83
CA GLY A 51 -12.67 9.76 -30.12
C GLY A 51 -12.14 11.11 -29.65
N CYS A 52 -11.11 11.12 -28.80
CA CYS A 52 -10.51 12.35 -28.27
C CYS A 52 -8.99 12.34 -28.43
N SER A 53 -8.39 13.51 -28.68
CA SER A 53 -6.93 13.70 -28.74
C SER A 53 -6.32 14.09 -27.39
N GLN A 54 -7.13 14.30 -26.35
CA GLN A 54 -6.65 14.65 -25.01
C GLN A 54 -6.02 13.44 -24.32
N ILE A 55 -5.06 13.71 -23.44
CA ILE A 55 -4.39 12.67 -22.66
C ILE A 55 -5.36 12.16 -21.59
N PRO A 56 -5.72 10.88 -21.58
CA PRO A 56 -6.61 10.32 -20.58
C PRO A 56 -5.92 10.25 -19.20
N PRO A 57 -6.70 10.26 -18.10
CA PRO A 57 -6.16 10.12 -16.75
C PRO A 57 -5.60 8.71 -16.51
N THR A 58 -4.59 8.62 -15.66
CA THR A 58 -4.03 7.34 -15.20
C THR A 58 -4.88 6.77 -14.07
N TYR A 59 -5.22 5.48 -14.16
CA TYR A 59 -6.00 4.79 -13.16
C TYR A 59 -5.35 3.44 -12.82
N PHE A 60 -5.09 3.20 -11.54
CA PHE A 60 -4.57 1.93 -11.03
C PHE A 60 -5.65 1.21 -10.22
N ARG A 61 -5.85 -0.08 -10.50
CA ARG A 61 -6.72 -0.95 -9.70
C ARG A 61 -5.95 -1.41 -8.46
N LEU A 62 -6.35 -0.91 -7.29
CA LEU A 62 -5.63 -1.13 -6.03
C LEU A 62 -6.45 -2.00 -5.07
N ASN A 63 -5.75 -2.83 -4.31
CA ASN A 63 -6.30 -3.55 -3.16
C ASN A 63 -6.00 -2.76 -1.88
N LYS A 64 -6.65 -3.12 -0.76
CA LYS A 64 -6.39 -2.50 0.56
C LYS A 64 -4.90 -2.49 0.93
N PHE A 65 -4.18 -3.53 0.55
CA PHE A 65 -2.73 -3.65 0.78
C PHE A 65 -1.91 -2.74 -0.14
N THR A 66 -2.13 -2.80 -1.45
CA THR A 66 -1.32 -2.06 -2.43
C THR A 66 -1.63 -0.56 -2.42
N HIS A 67 -2.80 -0.16 -1.93
CA HIS A 67 -3.19 1.24 -1.80
C HIS A 67 -2.20 2.06 -0.98
N SER A 68 -1.74 1.53 0.17
CA SER A 68 -0.77 2.24 1.02
C SER A 68 0.56 2.51 0.31
N PHE A 69 1.04 1.56 -0.49
CA PHE A 69 2.28 1.71 -1.26
C PHE A 69 2.09 2.63 -2.47
N GLN A 70 0.93 2.55 -3.13
CA GLN A 70 0.61 3.46 -4.23
C GLN A 70 0.57 4.91 -3.75
N MET A 71 -0.03 5.18 -2.58
CA MET A 71 -0.06 6.53 -2.02
C MET A 71 1.33 7.11 -1.79
N ILE A 72 2.31 6.28 -1.39
CA ILE A 72 3.70 6.72 -1.24
C ILE A 72 4.29 7.09 -2.60
N VAL A 73 4.06 6.28 -3.64
CA VAL A 73 4.52 6.56 -5.00
C VAL A 73 3.86 7.82 -5.56
N ASP A 74 2.54 7.93 -5.44
CA ASP A 74 1.77 9.05 -5.97
C ASP A 74 2.10 10.38 -5.28
N SER A 75 2.60 10.33 -4.02
CA SER A 75 3.08 11.51 -3.32
C SER A 75 4.29 12.17 -3.97
N TYR A 76 5.10 11.40 -4.70
CA TYR A 76 6.22 11.92 -5.50
C TYR A 76 5.73 12.49 -6.84
N GLY A 77 4.76 11.83 -7.46
CA GLY A 77 4.13 12.27 -8.68
C GLY A 77 3.23 11.19 -9.28
N ILE A 78 2.20 11.62 -10.00
CA ILE A 78 1.29 10.72 -10.70
C ILE A 78 1.95 10.30 -12.02
N ALA A 79 2.01 8.99 -12.27
CA ALA A 79 2.56 8.44 -13.50
C ALA A 79 1.75 8.87 -14.73
N THR A 80 2.44 9.06 -15.86
CA THR A 80 1.80 9.41 -17.13
C THR A 80 0.98 8.24 -17.69
N TYR A 81 0.08 8.53 -18.63
CA TYR A 81 -0.83 7.52 -19.16
C TYR A 81 -0.06 6.38 -19.84
N ARG A 82 -0.34 5.14 -19.42
CA ARG A 82 0.33 3.89 -19.86
C ARG A 82 1.83 3.82 -19.52
N GLU A 83 2.29 4.62 -18.58
CA GLU A 83 3.60 4.44 -17.97
C GLU A 83 3.62 3.24 -17.02
N ILE A 84 4.82 2.70 -16.81
CA ILE A 84 5.04 1.58 -15.89
C ILE A 84 4.88 2.09 -14.45
N ASN A 85 3.98 1.49 -13.68
CA ASN A 85 3.77 1.84 -12.28
C ASN A 85 4.91 1.29 -11.40
N PRO A 86 5.69 2.12 -10.69
CA PRO A 86 6.78 1.63 -9.85
C PRO A 86 6.29 0.95 -8.54
N ALA A 87 5.02 1.13 -8.15
CA ALA A 87 4.47 0.64 -6.88
C ALA A 87 4.65 -0.86 -6.59
N PRO A 88 4.52 -1.79 -7.56
CA PRO A 88 4.75 -3.21 -7.30
C PRO A 88 6.17 -3.52 -6.82
N TRP A 89 7.19 -2.80 -7.31
CA TRP A 89 8.56 -2.97 -6.84
C TRP A 89 8.80 -2.30 -5.50
N THR A 90 8.16 -1.15 -5.24
CA THR A 90 8.31 -0.46 -3.95
C THR A 90 7.73 -1.26 -2.79
N ILE A 91 6.73 -2.13 -3.02
CA ILE A 91 6.17 -3.02 -1.99
C ILE A 91 7.25 -3.83 -1.25
N ILE A 92 8.28 -4.29 -1.95
CA ILE A 92 9.36 -5.11 -1.37
C ILE A 92 10.61 -4.28 -1.12
N THR A 93 11.04 -3.50 -2.12
CA THR A 93 12.32 -2.79 -2.04
C THR A 93 12.34 -1.70 -0.97
N PHE A 94 11.24 -0.98 -0.78
CA PHE A 94 11.18 0.11 0.19
C PHE A 94 11.26 -0.40 1.64
N PRO A 95 10.42 -1.35 2.10
CA PRO A 95 10.57 -1.95 3.43
C PRO A 95 11.89 -2.68 3.65
N PHE A 96 12.44 -3.32 2.60
CA PHE A 96 13.73 -4.00 2.70
C PHE A 96 14.90 -3.03 2.91
N LEU A 97 14.96 -1.94 2.14
CA LEU A 97 15.98 -0.89 2.32
C LEU A 97 15.85 -0.22 3.69
N PHE A 98 14.62 0.03 4.16
CA PHE A 98 14.38 0.49 5.52
C PHE A 98 14.95 -0.48 6.56
N ALA A 99 14.72 -1.78 6.38
CA ALA A 99 15.20 -2.80 7.30
C ALA A 99 16.72 -2.90 7.37
N VAL A 100 17.43 -2.76 6.25
CA VAL A 100 18.90 -2.73 6.23
C VAL A 100 19.45 -1.55 7.04
N MET A 101 18.75 -0.41 7.04
CA MET A 101 19.13 0.80 7.79
C MET A 101 18.73 0.73 9.28
N PHE A 102 17.60 0.10 9.60
CA PHE A 102 17.07 0.04 10.97
C PHE A 102 17.59 -1.18 11.76
N GLY A 103 17.82 -2.31 11.10
CA GLY A 103 18.76 -3.38 11.47
C GLY A 103 18.64 -4.05 12.83
N ASP A 104 17.56 -3.86 13.60
CA ASP A 104 17.41 -4.42 14.95
C ASP A 104 16.19 -5.34 15.05
N ALA A 105 16.40 -6.57 15.53
CA ALA A 105 15.34 -7.55 15.66
C ALA A 105 14.37 -7.23 16.81
N GLY A 106 14.85 -6.62 17.89
CA GLY A 106 14.04 -6.22 19.05
C GLY A 106 13.10 -5.06 18.73
N HIS A 107 13.65 -3.97 18.18
CA HIS A 107 12.84 -2.82 17.76
C HIS A 107 11.92 -3.16 16.58
N GLY A 108 12.39 -3.97 15.63
CA GLY A 108 11.56 -4.49 14.53
C GLY A 108 10.35 -5.28 15.02
N LEU A 109 10.50 -6.06 16.10
CA LEU A 109 9.40 -6.80 16.72
C LEU A 109 8.35 -5.87 17.35
N ILE A 110 8.77 -4.80 18.04
CA ILE A 110 7.83 -3.78 18.56
C ILE A 110 7.05 -3.13 17.40
N MET A 111 7.75 -2.71 16.35
CA MET A 111 7.10 -2.10 15.18
C MET A 111 6.10 -3.05 14.51
N PHE A 112 6.47 -4.32 14.36
CA PHE A 112 5.58 -5.34 13.80
C PHE A 112 4.33 -5.54 14.66
N LEU A 113 4.48 -5.66 15.98
CA LEU A 113 3.35 -5.81 16.90
C LEU A 113 2.44 -4.57 16.92
N ALA A 114 3.02 -3.37 16.88
CA ALA A 114 2.26 -2.11 16.81
C ALA A 114 1.44 -2.03 15.51
N ALA A 115 2.04 -2.38 14.37
CA ALA A 115 1.34 -2.42 13.09
C ALA A 115 0.23 -3.49 13.06
N LEU A 116 0.50 -4.66 13.64
CA LEU A 116 -0.48 -5.74 13.75
C LEU A 116 -1.67 -5.32 14.62
N ALA A 117 -1.42 -4.63 15.74
CA ALA A 117 -2.49 -4.08 16.58
C ALA A 117 -3.37 -3.08 15.79
N LEU A 118 -2.77 -2.19 14.98
CA LEU A 118 -3.54 -1.25 14.15
C LEU A 118 -4.43 -1.96 13.12
N ILE A 119 -3.95 -3.07 12.53
CA ILE A 119 -4.74 -3.86 11.57
C ILE A 119 -5.91 -4.58 12.27
N LEU A 120 -5.69 -5.12 13.48
CA LEU A 120 -6.77 -5.79 14.23
C LEU A 120 -7.88 -4.83 14.67
N VAL A 121 -7.53 -3.58 14.98
CA VAL A 121 -8.49 -2.55 15.44
C VAL A 121 -9.09 -1.77 14.25
N GLU A 122 -8.78 -2.13 13.00
CA GLU A 122 -9.23 -1.45 11.77
C GLU A 122 -10.76 -1.21 11.72
N ASN A 123 -11.55 -2.16 12.20
CA ASN A 123 -13.03 -2.06 12.16
C ASN A 123 -13.62 -1.24 13.32
N ARG A 124 -12.83 -0.90 14.34
CA ARG A 124 -13.29 -0.22 15.56
C ARG A 124 -12.91 1.26 15.60
N ILE A 125 -11.83 1.65 14.92
CA ILE A 125 -11.37 3.03 14.88
C ILE A 125 -12.04 3.73 13.69
N LYS A 126 -13.00 4.60 13.99
CA LYS A 126 -13.38 5.69 13.09
C LYS A 126 -12.56 6.92 13.53
N PRO A 127 -11.65 7.44 12.71
CA PRO A 127 -10.86 8.60 13.11
C PRO A 127 -11.75 9.85 13.18
N ASP A 128 -11.83 10.47 14.36
CA ASP A 128 -12.47 11.79 14.59
C ASP A 128 -11.43 12.94 14.44
N ASP A 129 -11.91 14.15 14.12
CA ASP A 129 -11.29 15.12 13.20
C ASP A 129 -9.88 15.72 13.49
N GLU A 130 -9.34 15.75 14.72
CA GLU A 130 -8.10 16.52 14.99
C GLU A 130 -6.88 15.71 15.45
N VAL A 131 -7.05 14.72 16.35
CA VAL A 131 -5.98 13.78 16.74
C VAL A 131 -5.71 12.74 15.64
N ALA A 132 -6.56 12.74 14.61
CA ALA A 132 -6.55 11.84 13.48
C ALA A 132 -5.46 12.13 12.44
N ILE A 133 -4.76 13.26 12.44
CA ILE A 133 -3.76 13.50 11.38
C ILE A 133 -2.60 12.52 11.51
N ILE A 134 -2.00 12.44 12.71
CA ILE A 134 -0.86 11.55 12.96
C ILE A 134 -1.33 10.10 12.95
N LEU A 135 -2.36 9.77 13.73
CA LEU A 135 -2.90 8.42 13.80
C LEU A 135 -3.50 7.94 12.47
N GLY A 136 -4.16 8.82 11.72
CA GLY A 136 -4.72 8.54 10.41
C GLY A 136 -3.65 8.33 9.34
N THR A 137 -2.53 9.05 9.41
CA THR A 137 -1.37 8.79 8.54
C THR A 137 -0.79 7.40 8.82
N PHE A 138 -0.56 7.06 10.10
CA PHE A 138 -0.09 5.71 10.47
C PHE A 138 -1.11 4.62 10.11
N PHE A 139 -2.41 4.90 10.24
CA PHE A 139 -3.47 3.97 9.85
C PHE A 139 -3.52 3.74 8.34
N GLY A 140 -3.35 4.80 7.54
CA GLY A 140 -3.20 4.73 6.09
C GLY A 140 -1.97 3.92 5.67
N GLY A 141 -0.88 4.00 6.45
CA GLY A 141 0.37 3.29 6.24
C GLY A 141 0.49 1.92 6.94
N ARG A 142 -0.55 1.39 7.57
CA ARG A 142 -0.46 0.19 8.45
C ARG A 142 0.23 -1.01 7.82
N TYR A 143 -0.04 -1.30 6.55
CA TYR A 143 0.58 -2.40 5.81
C TYR A 143 2.06 -2.15 5.48
N VAL A 144 2.46 -0.89 5.32
CA VAL A 144 3.85 -0.49 5.08
C VAL A 144 4.67 -0.71 6.35
N ILE A 145 4.17 -0.27 7.50
CA ILE A 145 4.82 -0.43 8.81
C ILE A 145 4.94 -1.91 9.17
N LEU A 146 3.91 -2.71 8.85
CA LEU A 146 3.96 -4.16 9.05
C LEU A 146 5.11 -4.81 8.25
N MET A 147 5.23 -4.47 6.97
CA MET A 147 6.33 -4.99 6.14
C MET A 147 7.69 -4.51 6.62
N MET A 148 7.81 -3.24 7.03
CA MET A 148 9.04 -2.68 7.60
C MET A 148 9.48 -3.43 8.86
N GLY A 149 8.55 -3.68 9.79
CA GLY A 149 8.83 -4.45 11.00
C GLY A 149 9.26 -5.89 10.69
N LEU A 150 8.58 -6.56 9.76
CA LEU A 150 8.90 -7.93 9.35
C LEU A 150 10.30 -8.05 8.73
N PHE A 151 10.66 -7.16 7.79
CA PHE A 151 11.99 -7.15 7.21
C PHE A 151 13.07 -6.71 8.21
N SER A 152 12.76 -5.82 9.16
CA SER A 152 13.67 -5.44 10.23
C SER A 152 14.01 -6.62 11.14
N ILE A 153 13.03 -7.47 11.47
CA ILE A 153 13.28 -8.69 12.24
C ILE A 153 14.22 -9.61 11.45
N TYR A 154 13.96 -9.81 10.15
CA TYR A 154 14.81 -10.64 9.29
C TYR A 154 16.26 -10.13 9.23
N THR A 155 16.46 -8.84 8.97
CA THR A 155 17.80 -8.22 8.89
C THR A 155 18.49 -8.15 10.24
N GLY A 156 17.77 -7.85 11.33
CA GLY A 156 18.33 -7.86 12.68
C GLY A 156 18.79 -9.25 13.13
N LEU A 157 18.09 -10.31 12.71
CA LEU A 157 18.56 -11.69 12.92
C LEU A 157 19.82 -12.01 12.12
N ILE A 158 19.96 -11.48 10.90
CA ILE A 158 21.18 -11.61 10.08
C ILE A 158 22.35 -10.86 10.74
N TYR A 159 22.12 -9.65 11.24
CA TYR A 159 23.12 -8.87 11.97
C TYR A 159 23.44 -9.45 13.35
N ASN A 160 22.61 -10.38 13.84
CA ASN A 160 22.69 -10.93 15.18
C ASN A 160 22.66 -9.84 16.25
N ASP A 161 21.72 -8.90 16.11
CA ASP A 161 21.51 -7.81 17.05
C ASP A 161 20.06 -7.78 17.56
N PHE A 162 19.92 -7.93 18.87
CA PHE A 162 18.66 -7.84 19.60
C PHE A 162 18.84 -6.87 20.78
N TYR A 163 18.34 -5.64 20.65
CA TYR A 163 18.55 -4.57 21.64
C TYR A 163 20.03 -4.36 22.03
N SER A 164 20.92 -4.30 21.03
CA SER A 164 22.37 -4.15 21.22
C SER A 164 23.01 -5.34 21.96
N ARG A 165 22.38 -6.51 21.91
CA ARG A 165 22.94 -7.78 22.42
C ARG A 165 22.95 -8.82 21.32
N SER A 166 24.09 -9.51 21.19
CA SER A 166 24.20 -10.65 20.30
C SER A 166 23.58 -11.89 20.88
N MET A 167 22.88 -12.65 20.04
CA MET A 167 22.31 -13.94 20.39
C MET A 167 23.27 -15.05 19.97
N ASN A 168 23.52 -16.01 20.85
CA ASN A 168 24.34 -17.17 20.53
C ASN A 168 23.44 -18.38 20.23
N LEU A 169 22.76 -18.38 19.08
CA LEU A 169 21.80 -19.44 18.73
C LEU A 169 22.46 -20.78 18.38
N PHE A 170 23.63 -20.76 17.73
CA PHE A 170 24.30 -21.95 17.19
C PHE A 170 25.65 -22.27 17.87
N GLY A 171 26.03 -21.52 18.89
CA GLY A 171 27.38 -21.57 19.46
C GLY A 171 28.36 -20.67 18.69
N SER A 172 29.47 -20.32 19.34
CA SER A 172 30.53 -19.57 18.67
C SER A 172 31.37 -20.51 17.82
N SER A 173 31.43 -20.27 16.50
CA SER A 173 32.40 -20.95 15.62
C SER A 173 33.85 -20.58 15.99
N TRP A 174 34.03 -19.42 16.62
CA TRP A 174 35.32 -18.99 17.12
C TRP A 174 35.65 -19.68 18.46
N CYS A 175 36.82 -20.32 18.51
CA CYS A 175 37.39 -20.89 19.72
C CYS A 175 38.61 -20.07 20.14
N SER A 176 38.65 -19.64 21.41
CA SER A 176 39.81 -18.92 21.94
C SER A 176 41.04 -19.83 22.01
N PRO A 177 42.19 -19.46 21.43
CA PRO A 177 43.40 -20.27 21.45
C PRO A 177 43.95 -20.49 22.87
N TYR A 178 43.63 -19.60 23.82
CA TYR A 178 44.07 -19.71 25.22
C TYR A 178 43.37 -20.81 26.02
N LYS A 179 42.23 -21.33 25.54
CA LYS A 179 41.51 -22.42 26.19
C LYS A 179 42.25 -23.77 26.06
N TYR A 180 43.13 -23.91 25.07
CA TYR A 180 43.98 -25.08 24.87
C TYR A 180 45.26 -25.04 25.73
N LEU A 181 45.76 -23.85 26.10
CA LEU A 181 46.97 -23.69 26.92
C LEU A 181 46.74 -23.98 28.41
N ASN A 182 45.54 -23.75 28.94
CA ASN A 182 45.21 -24.07 30.34
C ASN A 182 44.92 -25.57 30.59
N ASN A 183 44.75 -26.37 29.53
CA ASN A 183 44.53 -27.82 29.64
C ASN A 183 45.82 -28.63 29.45
N THR A 184 46.92 -27.98 29.04
CA THR A 184 48.26 -28.51 29.17
C THR A 184 48.84 -27.99 30.49
N ASN A 185 48.88 -28.85 31.51
CA ASN A 185 49.67 -28.62 32.71
C ASN A 185 51.09 -28.21 32.31
N ILE A 186 51.39 -26.92 32.32
CA ILE A 186 52.75 -26.41 32.42
C ILE A 186 52.80 -25.80 33.81
N PHE A 187 53.08 -26.67 34.78
CA PHE A 187 53.81 -26.26 35.97
C PHE A 187 55.15 -25.68 35.48
N VAL A 188 55.38 -24.40 35.80
CA VAL A 188 56.55 -23.80 36.47
C VAL A 188 56.19 -22.35 36.75
#